data_AF-A0A7Y5CNV2-F1
#
_entry.id   AF-A0A7Y5CNV2-F1
#
_cell.length_a   1.000
_cell.length_b   1.000
_cell.length_c   1.000
_cell.angle_alpha   90.00
_cell.angle_beta   90.00
_cell.angle_gamma   90.00
#
_symmetry.space_group_name_H-M   'P 1'
#
loop_
_entity.id
_entity.type
_entity.pdbx_description
1 polymer ?
#
loop_
_entity_poly.entity_id
_entity_poly.type
_entity_poly.pdbx_seq_one_letter_code
_entity_poly.pdbx_strand_id
1 'polypeptide(L)'
;MKKRDDDERQRLQNRRFELEQLERQLGQLPPALQAELNHIKGLLAQGVVDPLFQSVRNTIGSLNPPRVGDHDQGKLPSQQGNAPAPDLTENEKSLAAVFGILELDNLTNPQLKRFTPRISVALGEYTASAALFRNVLAIMLLEATARKIRADQWVAVVRALRAEGVAADDDLLALRTRTALARVDGATDGAPSSAISIDLPDLEEQSDVEIVADNLHAVQALYFASSLEELKLFQVVEKLVELFHIGMLPLGKGKAGDFLYHYWKRSIDRFTEAERRNLYARVFGFPGGDDTATTPNREFDSLWLRFISSVSSYVRQIQVDDLLRARVPAAVSQEQVRKAGRDIAANLSLHGYGIAYFAATELQQQIREIIDLLSDEEVKNAYGARDMWQVVDQVAAMELGGAKNSIRYRTMANSGAIIIRWLANRANLLAGASLVDVIDRRQILNPIPRPVNVKPTVDPTDYDLFNACEQWLAVNGVPDQEVEQYSQPYEAPVITSRPIQIPSIARDVLSAVGVQAGVTNGHRASYGR
;
A
#
# COMPACT_ATOMS: atom_id res chain seq x y z
N MET A 1 5.51 -24.12 4.13
CA MET A 1 6.14 -24.57 5.41
C MET A 1 7.64 -24.30 5.44
N LYS A 2 8.53 -25.19 4.96
CA LYS A 2 10.00 -24.99 5.04
C LYS A 2 10.46 -23.59 4.59
N LYS A 3 10.13 -23.20 3.35
CA LYS A 3 10.56 -21.91 2.79
C LYS A 3 10.16 -20.73 3.69
N ARG A 4 8.90 -20.69 4.14
CA ARG A 4 8.39 -19.63 5.04
C ARG A 4 9.11 -19.62 6.40
N ASP A 5 9.41 -20.79 6.94
CA ASP A 5 10.15 -20.91 8.20
C ASP A 5 11.59 -20.41 8.04
N ASP A 6 12.26 -20.78 6.94
CA ASP A 6 13.60 -20.30 6.60
C ASP A 6 13.60 -18.77 6.39
N ASP A 7 12.62 -18.24 5.65
CA ASP A 7 12.47 -16.80 5.37
C ASP A 7 12.25 -16.00 6.66
N GLU A 8 11.34 -16.45 7.53
CA GLU A 8 11.07 -15.78 8.81
C GLU A 8 12.27 -15.90 9.76
N ARG A 9 12.94 -17.07 9.80
CA ARG A 9 14.15 -17.25 10.58
C ARG A 9 15.25 -16.31 10.11
N GLN A 10 15.43 -16.13 8.80
CA GLN A 10 16.39 -15.18 8.24
C GLN A 10 16.03 -13.74 8.62
N ARG A 11 14.76 -13.35 8.52
CA ARG A 11 14.27 -12.03 8.94
C ARG A 11 14.57 -11.76 10.42
N LEU A 12 14.27 -12.72 11.30
CA LEU A 12 14.54 -12.62 12.74
C LEU A 12 16.04 -12.58 13.03
N GLN A 13 16.87 -13.32 12.30
CA GLN A 13 18.33 -13.25 12.43
C GLN A 13 18.89 -11.89 12.02
N ASN A 14 18.41 -11.32 10.92
CA ASN A 14 18.79 -9.97 10.48
C ASN A 14 18.42 -8.93 11.54
N ARG A 15 17.18 -8.99 12.04
CA ARG A 15 16.71 -8.06 13.08
C ARG A 15 17.48 -8.21 14.40
N ARG A 16 17.79 -9.45 14.80
CA ARG A 16 18.66 -9.71 15.96
C ARG A 16 20.03 -9.07 15.78
N PHE A 17 20.63 -9.24 14.61
CA PHE A 17 21.94 -8.68 14.30
C PHE A 17 21.94 -7.15 14.38
N GLU A 18 20.91 -6.49 13.83
CA GLU A 18 20.72 -5.03 13.94
C GLU A 18 20.67 -4.57 15.40
N LEU A 19 19.85 -5.23 16.22
CA LEU A 19 19.68 -4.88 17.63
C LEU A 19 20.97 -5.13 18.44
N GLU A 20 21.70 -6.21 18.15
CA GLU A 20 22.99 -6.51 18.80
C GLU A 20 24.09 -5.51 18.40
N GLN A 21 24.09 -5.02 17.14
CA GLN A 21 24.99 -3.94 16.73
C GLN A 21 24.65 -2.63 17.43
N LEU A 22 23.36 -2.31 17.56
CA LEU A 22 22.88 -1.13 18.27
C LEU A 22 23.22 -1.20 19.77
N GLU A 23 23.10 -2.37 20.40
CA GLU A 23 23.50 -2.62 21.79
C GLU A 23 25.00 -2.37 22.00
N ARG A 24 25.85 -2.80 21.05
CA ARG A 24 27.30 -2.53 21.09
C ARG A 24 27.64 -1.05 20.96
N GLN A 25 26.89 -0.29 20.16
CA GLN A 25 27.11 1.15 19.98
C GLN A 25 26.66 1.98 21.19
N LEU A 26 25.53 1.60 21.80
CA LEU A 26 24.92 2.34 22.91
C LEU A 26 25.38 1.85 24.29
N GLY A 27 26.03 0.69 24.38
CA GLY A 27 26.38 0.00 25.62
C GLY A 27 25.19 -0.70 26.28
N GLN A 28 23.99 -0.09 26.26
CA GLN A 28 22.74 -0.69 26.70
C GLN A 28 21.58 -0.25 25.80
N LEU A 29 20.72 -1.20 25.40
CA LEU A 29 19.52 -0.88 24.64
C LEU A 29 18.43 -0.25 25.53
N PRO A 30 17.59 0.65 24.97
CA PRO A 30 16.34 1.03 25.59
C PRO A 30 15.50 -0.19 25.99
N PRO A 31 14.73 -0.14 27.11
CA PRO A 31 13.99 -1.29 27.63
C PRO A 31 13.08 -1.99 26.61
N ALA A 32 12.45 -1.22 25.71
CA ALA A 32 11.60 -1.77 24.65
C ALA A 32 12.39 -2.60 23.63
N LEU A 33 13.56 -2.11 23.20
CA LEU A 33 14.42 -2.82 22.24
C LEU A 33 15.15 -3.99 22.90
N GLN A 34 15.48 -3.90 24.19
CA GLN A 34 15.99 -5.04 24.94
C GLN A 34 14.94 -6.15 25.05
N ALA A 35 13.67 -5.78 25.30
CA ALA A 35 12.56 -6.75 25.32
C ALA A 35 12.34 -7.38 23.94
N GLU A 36 12.43 -6.60 22.86
CA GLU A 36 12.39 -7.10 21.48
C GLU A 36 13.53 -8.09 21.20
N LEU A 37 14.77 -7.74 21.56
CA LEU A 37 15.94 -8.60 21.37
C LEU A 37 15.79 -9.93 22.14
N ASN A 38 15.34 -9.87 23.39
CA ASN A 38 15.08 -11.06 24.20
C ASN A 38 13.96 -11.92 23.60
N HIS A 39 12.91 -11.28 23.08
CA HIS A 39 11.82 -11.97 22.40
C HIS A 39 12.29 -12.70 21.14
N ILE A 40 13.07 -12.02 20.28
CA ILE A 40 13.63 -12.61 19.05
C ILE A 40 14.57 -13.77 19.38
N LYS A 41 15.43 -13.63 20.40
CA LYS A 41 16.28 -14.73 20.88
C LYS A 41 15.45 -15.93 21.33
N GLY A 42 14.35 -15.67 22.03
CA GLY A 42 13.39 -16.70 22.43
C GLY A 42 12.70 -17.39 21.26
N LEU A 43 12.31 -16.65 20.20
CA LEU A 43 11.72 -17.23 18.99
C LEU A 43 12.73 -18.09 18.24
N LEU A 44 13.97 -17.60 18.02
CA LEU A 44 15.00 -18.32 17.28
C LEU A 44 15.44 -19.63 17.96
N ALA A 45 15.24 -19.76 19.28
CA ALA A 45 15.48 -20.99 20.04
C ALA A 45 14.38 -22.06 19.84
N GLN A 46 13.27 -21.72 19.20
CA GLN A 46 12.18 -22.65 18.89
C GLN A 46 12.50 -23.47 17.62
N GLY A 47 11.89 -24.65 17.52
CA GLY A 47 12.04 -25.54 16.36
C GLY A 47 11.51 -24.90 15.07
N VAL A 48 10.27 -24.40 15.10
CA VAL A 48 9.62 -23.69 13.99
C VAL A 48 9.30 -22.27 14.44
N VAL A 49 9.61 -21.27 13.62
CA VAL A 49 9.37 -19.85 13.87
C VAL A 49 8.24 -19.27 13.03
N ASP A 50 7.80 -19.93 11.94
CA ASP A 50 6.71 -19.45 11.09
C ASP A 50 5.40 -19.20 11.90
N PRO A 51 4.96 -17.95 12.05
CA PRO A 51 3.78 -17.60 12.83
C PRO A 51 2.49 -18.22 12.28
N LEU A 52 2.41 -18.40 10.96
CA LEU A 52 1.25 -19.01 10.30
C LEU A 52 1.13 -20.47 10.73
N PHE A 53 2.21 -21.24 10.57
CA PHE A 53 2.24 -22.65 10.95
C PHE A 53 1.95 -22.83 12.44
N GLN A 54 2.60 -22.05 13.31
CA GLN A 54 2.38 -22.13 14.75
C GLN A 54 0.92 -21.88 15.11
N SER A 55 0.31 -20.85 14.53
CA SER A 55 -1.07 -20.48 14.85
C SER A 55 -2.07 -21.52 14.33
N VAL A 56 -1.91 -21.99 13.09
CA VAL A 56 -2.74 -23.06 12.52
C VAL A 56 -2.63 -24.34 13.35
N ARG A 57 -1.41 -24.76 13.70
CA ARG A 57 -1.14 -25.94 14.52
C ARG A 57 -1.78 -25.85 15.91
N ASN A 58 -1.66 -24.69 16.56
CA ASN A 58 -2.21 -24.46 17.90
C ASN A 58 -3.73 -24.49 17.87
N THR A 59 -4.34 -23.74 16.95
CA THR A 59 -5.80 -23.63 16.85
C THR A 59 -6.43 -24.95 16.42
N ILE A 60 -5.89 -25.64 15.41
CA ILE A 60 -6.38 -26.97 15.01
C ILE A 60 -6.18 -27.98 16.13
N GLY A 61 -5.02 -27.97 16.81
CA GLY A 61 -4.77 -28.89 17.93
C GLY A 61 -5.75 -28.73 19.09
N SER A 62 -6.31 -27.54 19.29
CA SER A 62 -7.40 -27.30 20.26
C SER A 62 -8.77 -27.75 19.75
N LEU A 63 -9.04 -27.63 18.44
CA LEU A 63 -10.33 -27.97 17.83
C LEU A 63 -10.46 -29.46 17.49
N ASN A 64 -9.37 -30.12 17.13
CA ASN A 64 -9.32 -31.51 16.67
C ASN A 64 -8.06 -32.23 17.23
N PRO A 65 -8.09 -32.69 18.49
CA PRO A 65 -6.96 -33.38 19.11
C PRO A 65 -6.73 -34.79 18.53
N PRO A 66 -5.49 -35.34 18.58
CA PRO A 66 -4.29 -34.77 19.16
C PRO A 66 -3.61 -33.70 18.28
N ARG A 67 -2.96 -32.74 18.95
CA ARG A 67 -2.17 -31.68 18.30
C ARG A 67 -0.97 -32.28 17.55
N VAL A 68 -0.81 -31.89 16.29
CA VAL A 68 0.35 -32.24 15.46
C VAL A 68 1.61 -31.53 15.99
N GLY A 69 2.75 -32.23 15.97
CA GLY A 69 4.05 -31.69 16.35
C GLY A 69 4.61 -30.64 15.36
N ASP A 70 5.81 -30.14 15.65
CA ASP A 70 6.53 -29.23 14.74
C ASP A 70 7.03 -29.96 13.49
N HIS A 71 7.10 -29.24 12.37
CA HIS A 71 7.78 -29.75 11.19
C HIS A 71 9.30 -29.62 11.32
N ASP A 72 10.06 -30.49 10.68
CA ASP A 72 11.50 -30.35 10.51
C ASP A 72 11.82 -30.23 9.02
N GLN A 73 12.35 -29.09 8.60
CA GLN A 73 12.64 -28.81 7.19
C GLN A 73 11.44 -29.07 6.26
N GLY A 74 10.22 -28.76 6.74
CA GLY A 74 8.96 -28.97 6.03
C GLY A 74 8.40 -30.40 6.08
N LYS A 75 9.09 -31.34 6.75
CA LYS A 75 8.58 -32.69 7.00
C LYS A 75 7.71 -32.69 8.24
N LEU A 76 6.48 -33.16 8.13
CA LEU A 76 5.59 -33.33 9.29
C LEU A 76 6.05 -34.50 10.18
N PRO A 77 5.63 -34.57 11.46
CA PRO A 77 6.14 -35.54 12.43
C PRO A 77 6.23 -37.00 11.95
N SER A 78 5.21 -37.51 11.25
CA SER A 78 5.20 -38.87 10.69
C SER A 78 6.27 -39.11 9.62
N GLN A 79 6.80 -38.05 9.01
CA GLN A 79 7.83 -38.09 7.97
C GLN A 79 9.24 -37.84 8.52
N GLN A 80 9.39 -37.69 9.84
CA GLN A 80 10.66 -37.45 10.51
C GLN A 80 11.30 -38.75 11.01
N GLY A 81 12.61 -38.73 11.28
CA GLY A 81 13.36 -39.86 11.84
C GLY A 81 13.85 -40.89 10.80
N ASN A 82 14.35 -42.02 11.30
CA ASN A 82 15.05 -43.03 10.50
C ASN A 82 14.12 -43.95 9.69
N ALA A 83 12.82 -43.96 9.99
CA ALA A 83 11.82 -44.78 9.31
C ALA A 83 10.53 -43.96 9.10
N PRO A 84 10.52 -43.04 8.11
CA PRO A 84 9.37 -42.18 7.86
C PRO A 84 8.17 -43.01 7.40
N ALA A 85 6.98 -42.64 7.87
CA ALA A 85 5.73 -43.24 7.43
C ALA A 85 5.52 -43.02 5.92
N PRO A 86 4.89 -43.97 5.22
CA PRO A 86 4.63 -43.86 3.79
C PRO A 86 3.58 -42.80 3.45
N ASP A 87 2.76 -42.39 4.41
CA ASP A 87 1.69 -41.39 4.27
C ASP A 87 1.58 -40.56 5.56
N LEU A 88 0.97 -39.38 5.45
CA LEU A 88 0.63 -38.51 6.57
C LEU A 88 -0.54 -39.08 7.39
N THR A 89 -0.54 -38.81 8.69
CA THR A 89 -1.72 -39.06 9.54
C THR A 89 -2.88 -38.15 9.15
N GLU A 90 -4.11 -38.50 9.53
CA GLU A 90 -5.29 -37.68 9.20
C GLU A 90 -5.23 -36.27 9.82
N ASN A 91 -4.63 -36.13 11.01
CA ASN A 91 -4.44 -34.82 11.64
C ASN A 91 -3.38 -33.99 10.91
N GLU A 92 -2.32 -34.62 10.39
CA GLU A 92 -1.31 -33.96 9.57
C GLU A 92 -1.86 -33.53 8.20
N LYS A 93 -2.69 -34.36 7.56
CA LYS A 93 -3.39 -34.01 6.32
C LYS A 93 -4.34 -32.83 6.54
N SER A 94 -5.10 -32.85 7.64
CA SER A 94 -5.98 -31.74 8.02
C SER A 94 -5.18 -30.45 8.25
N LEU A 95 -4.07 -30.53 8.99
CA LEU A 95 -3.21 -29.37 9.23
C LEU A 95 -2.62 -28.83 7.93
N ALA A 96 -2.09 -29.70 7.07
CA ALA A 96 -1.49 -29.33 5.79
C ALA A 96 -2.52 -28.71 4.84
N ALA A 97 -3.74 -29.26 4.78
CA ALA A 97 -4.82 -28.72 3.95
C ALA A 97 -5.27 -27.34 4.44
N VAL A 98 -5.50 -27.16 5.75
CA VAL A 98 -5.89 -25.85 6.30
C VAL A 98 -4.78 -24.82 6.11
N PHE A 99 -3.52 -25.22 6.33
CA PHE A 99 -2.37 -24.37 6.05
C PHE A 99 -2.32 -23.95 4.57
N GLY A 100 -2.49 -24.90 3.64
CA GLY A 100 -2.52 -24.63 2.20
C GLY A 100 -3.71 -23.76 1.76
N ILE A 101 -4.90 -23.93 2.38
CA ILE A 101 -6.07 -23.07 2.13
C ILE A 101 -5.76 -21.62 2.53
N LEU A 102 -5.17 -21.40 3.70
CA LEU A 102 -4.83 -20.06 4.16
C LEU A 102 -3.70 -19.43 3.35
N GLU A 103 -2.73 -20.22 2.88
CA GLU A 103 -1.71 -19.75 1.93
C GLU A 103 -2.37 -19.34 0.60
N LEU A 104 -3.22 -20.18 0.02
CA LEU A 104 -3.92 -19.93 -1.24
C LEU A 104 -4.85 -18.71 -1.16
N ASP A 105 -5.52 -18.50 -0.03
CA ASP A 105 -6.42 -17.36 0.22
C ASP A 105 -5.66 -16.08 0.63
N ASN A 106 -4.33 -16.11 0.67
CA ASN A 106 -3.46 -15.03 1.13
C ASN A 106 -3.82 -14.53 2.56
N LEU A 107 -4.25 -15.44 3.43
CA LEU A 107 -4.59 -15.18 4.84
C LEU A 107 -3.47 -15.66 5.76
N THR A 108 -2.28 -15.09 5.58
CA THR A 108 -1.04 -15.59 6.21
C THR A 108 -0.65 -14.88 7.51
N ASN A 109 -1.37 -13.82 7.92
CA ASN A 109 -1.08 -13.04 9.12
C ASN A 109 -1.99 -13.43 10.32
N PRO A 110 -1.43 -14.08 11.38
CA PRO A 110 -2.19 -14.51 12.54
C PRO A 110 -2.73 -13.40 13.44
N GLN A 111 -2.19 -12.18 13.34
CA GLN A 111 -2.58 -11.04 14.20
C GLN A 111 -3.93 -10.43 13.80
N LEU A 112 -4.47 -10.82 12.64
CA LEU A 112 -5.76 -10.32 12.17
C LEU A 112 -6.90 -10.91 13.01
N LYS A 113 -7.82 -10.08 13.51
CA LYS A 113 -9.00 -10.52 14.27
C LYS A 113 -9.84 -11.59 13.56
N ARG A 114 -9.83 -11.58 12.21
CA ARG A 114 -10.55 -12.53 11.36
C ARG A 114 -9.81 -13.86 11.14
N PHE A 115 -8.59 -14.02 11.62
CA PHE A 115 -7.75 -15.17 11.34
C PHE A 115 -8.29 -16.46 11.97
N THR A 116 -8.58 -16.45 13.28
CA THR A 116 -9.12 -17.64 13.98
C THR A 116 -10.44 -18.15 13.38
N PRO A 117 -11.45 -17.29 13.08
CA PRO A 117 -12.65 -17.74 12.37
C PRO A 117 -12.36 -18.38 11.01
N ARG A 118 -11.34 -17.91 10.28
CA ARG A 118 -10.98 -18.44 8.97
C ARG A 118 -10.33 -19.83 9.05
N ILE A 119 -9.58 -20.12 10.11
CA ILE A 119 -9.11 -21.49 10.39
C ILE A 119 -10.29 -22.46 10.51
N SER A 120 -11.35 -22.08 11.23
CA SER A 120 -12.55 -22.92 11.37
C SER A 120 -13.28 -23.12 10.04
N VAL A 121 -13.34 -22.09 9.19
CA VAL A 121 -13.93 -22.21 7.83
C VAL A 121 -13.09 -23.14 6.95
N ALA A 122 -11.77 -22.98 6.95
CA ALA A 122 -10.85 -23.83 6.19
C ALA A 122 -10.90 -25.29 6.67
N LEU A 123 -11.01 -25.51 7.99
CA LEU A 123 -11.23 -26.83 8.55
C LEU A 123 -12.58 -27.42 8.12
N GLY A 124 -13.62 -26.60 8.07
CA GLY A 124 -14.93 -26.98 7.52
C GLY A 124 -14.84 -27.37 6.04
N GLU A 125 -14.04 -26.66 5.26
CA GLU A 125 -13.82 -26.97 3.84
C GLU A 125 -13.10 -28.31 3.66
N TYR A 126 -12.01 -28.53 4.40
CA TYR A 126 -11.29 -29.80 4.38
C TYR A 126 -12.19 -30.97 4.80
N THR A 127 -12.91 -30.83 5.92
CA THR A 127 -13.77 -31.90 6.45
C THR A 127 -14.93 -32.24 5.50
N ALA A 128 -15.52 -31.24 4.84
CA ALA A 128 -16.59 -31.44 3.87
C ALA A 128 -16.15 -32.21 2.61
N SER A 129 -14.85 -32.19 2.26
CA SER A 129 -14.31 -32.85 1.06
C SER A 129 -13.12 -33.76 1.37
N ALA A 130 -13.05 -34.31 2.59
CA ALA A 130 -11.86 -35.01 3.09
C ALA A 130 -11.41 -36.19 2.22
N ALA A 131 -12.37 -36.94 1.66
CA ALA A 131 -12.07 -38.05 0.75
C ALA A 131 -11.42 -37.57 -0.56
N LEU A 132 -11.90 -36.45 -1.13
CA LEU A 132 -11.33 -35.87 -2.34
C LEU A 132 -9.92 -35.34 -2.07
N PHE A 133 -9.72 -34.64 -0.94
CA PHE A 133 -8.39 -34.21 -0.50
C PHE A 133 -7.41 -35.39 -0.39
N ARG A 134 -7.81 -36.48 0.28
CA ARG A 134 -6.98 -37.67 0.47
C ARG A 134 -6.60 -38.32 -0.86
N ASN A 135 -7.57 -38.52 -1.75
CA ASN A 135 -7.35 -39.21 -3.02
C ASN A 135 -6.48 -38.38 -3.97
N VAL A 136 -6.71 -37.06 -4.03
CA VAL A 136 -5.87 -36.14 -4.82
C VAL A 136 -4.43 -36.13 -4.30
N LEU A 137 -4.23 -36.09 -2.97
CA LEU A 137 -2.88 -36.15 -2.38
C LEU A 137 -2.14 -37.44 -2.77
N ALA A 138 -2.84 -38.58 -2.70
CA ALA A 138 -2.27 -39.87 -3.08
C ALA A 138 -1.85 -39.90 -4.56
N ILE A 139 -2.67 -39.33 -5.45
CA ILE A 139 -2.34 -39.21 -6.88
C ILE A 139 -1.11 -38.31 -7.09
N MET A 140 -1.09 -37.12 -6.47
CA MET A 140 0.05 -36.20 -6.57
C MET A 140 1.35 -36.81 -6.03
N LEU A 141 1.29 -37.64 -4.98
CA LEU A 141 2.46 -38.33 -4.42
C LEU A 141 3.03 -39.40 -5.35
N LEU A 142 2.19 -40.03 -6.19
CA LEU A 142 2.64 -41.00 -7.18
C LEU A 142 3.36 -40.32 -8.36
N GLU A 143 3.02 -39.07 -8.65
CA GLU A 143 3.55 -38.30 -9.79
C GLU A 143 4.75 -37.41 -9.41
N ALA A 144 4.87 -37.03 -8.14
CA ALA A 144 5.95 -36.16 -7.68
C ALA A 144 7.32 -36.86 -7.73
N THR A 145 8.20 -36.39 -8.64
CA THR A 145 9.59 -36.87 -8.81
C THR A 145 10.44 -36.75 -7.53
N ALA A 146 10.17 -35.76 -6.67
CA ALA A 146 10.93 -35.49 -5.45
C ALA A 146 10.17 -35.79 -4.13
N ARG A 147 8.98 -36.42 -4.16
CA ARG A 147 8.06 -36.55 -3.00
C ARG A 147 7.91 -35.26 -2.17
N LYS A 148 7.97 -34.11 -2.82
CA LYS A 148 7.73 -32.79 -2.23
C LYS A 148 6.50 -32.23 -2.91
N ILE A 149 5.48 -31.91 -2.12
CA ILE A 149 4.23 -31.32 -2.59
C ILE A 149 4.03 -30.02 -1.85
N ARG A 150 3.66 -28.95 -2.57
CA ARG A 150 3.25 -27.71 -1.93
C ARG A 150 1.80 -27.83 -1.48
N ALA A 151 1.52 -27.38 -0.26
CA ALA A 151 0.19 -27.50 0.36
C ALA A 151 -0.87 -26.66 -0.37
N ASP A 152 -0.49 -25.47 -0.83
CA ASP A 152 -1.34 -24.57 -1.61
C ASP A 152 -1.69 -25.14 -2.99
N GLN A 153 -0.73 -25.74 -3.70
CA GLN A 153 -0.98 -26.44 -4.98
C GLN A 153 -1.96 -27.60 -4.80
N TRP A 154 -1.75 -28.43 -3.77
CA TRP A 154 -2.66 -29.52 -3.45
C TRP A 154 -4.09 -29.03 -3.24
N VAL A 155 -4.27 -27.95 -2.47
CA VAL A 155 -5.57 -27.33 -2.23
C VAL A 155 -6.16 -26.73 -3.52
N ALA A 156 -5.35 -26.07 -4.35
CA ALA A 156 -5.79 -25.47 -5.60
C ALA A 156 -6.36 -26.53 -6.55
N VAL A 157 -5.69 -27.68 -6.69
CA VAL A 157 -6.18 -28.82 -7.47
C VAL A 157 -7.52 -29.33 -6.93
N VAL A 158 -7.63 -29.52 -5.61
CA VAL A 158 -8.88 -29.99 -4.99
C VAL A 158 -10.03 -29.00 -5.20
N ARG A 159 -9.78 -27.69 -5.05
CA ARG A 159 -10.80 -26.65 -5.29
C ARG A 159 -11.23 -26.59 -6.75
N ALA A 160 -10.31 -26.74 -7.70
CA ALA A 160 -10.62 -26.79 -9.13
C ALA A 160 -11.52 -28.00 -9.46
N LEU A 161 -11.17 -29.18 -8.96
CA LEU A 161 -11.98 -30.39 -9.14
C LEU A 161 -13.37 -30.25 -8.50
N ARG A 162 -13.46 -29.65 -7.31
CA ARG A 162 -14.74 -29.39 -6.65
C ARG A 162 -15.60 -28.39 -7.42
N ALA A 163 -15.00 -27.35 -8.01
CA ALA A 163 -15.71 -26.39 -8.85
C ALA A 163 -16.27 -27.04 -10.13
N GLU A 164 -15.56 -28.05 -10.66
CA GLU A 164 -16.01 -28.89 -11.78
C GLU A 164 -17.02 -29.99 -11.36
N GLY A 165 -17.37 -30.07 -10.07
CA GLY A 165 -18.32 -31.05 -9.54
C GLY A 165 -17.78 -32.48 -9.45
N VAL A 166 -16.46 -32.67 -9.47
CA VAL A 166 -15.81 -33.98 -9.41
C VAL A 166 -15.93 -34.59 -8.01
N ALA A 167 -16.42 -35.82 -7.94
CA ALA A 167 -16.52 -36.59 -6.70
C ALA A 167 -15.20 -37.33 -6.37
N ALA A 168 -15.05 -37.74 -5.12
CA ALA A 168 -13.83 -38.41 -4.65
C ALA A 168 -13.65 -39.84 -5.24
N ASP A 169 -14.72 -40.44 -5.74
CA ASP A 169 -14.82 -41.78 -6.32
C ASP A 169 -14.96 -41.75 -7.85
N ASP A 170 -14.70 -40.61 -8.50
CA ASP A 170 -14.75 -40.48 -9.96
C ASP A 170 -13.71 -41.39 -10.64
N ASP A 171 -14.15 -42.24 -11.57
CA ASP A 171 -13.29 -43.18 -12.32
C ASP A 171 -12.14 -42.47 -13.07
N LEU A 172 -12.35 -41.21 -13.46
CA LEU A 172 -11.38 -40.36 -14.15
C LEU A 172 -10.62 -39.42 -13.20
N LEU A 173 -10.74 -39.59 -11.89
CA LEU A 173 -10.12 -38.72 -10.90
C LEU A 173 -8.61 -38.56 -11.12
N ALA A 174 -7.89 -39.63 -11.46
CA ALA A 174 -6.46 -39.56 -11.75
C ALA A 174 -6.13 -38.73 -13.00
N LEU A 175 -6.93 -38.82 -14.07
CA LEU A 175 -6.74 -38.01 -15.28
C LEU A 175 -7.10 -36.55 -15.04
N ARG A 176 -8.20 -36.29 -14.32
CA ARG A 176 -8.65 -34.93 -14.00
C ARG A 176 -7.71 -34.26 -13.01
N THR A 177 -7.19 -35.01 -12.03
CA THR A 177 -6.15 -34.54 -11.10
C THR A 177 -4.90 -34.15 -11.87
N ARG A 178 -4.41 -34.97 -12.81
CA ARG A 178 -3.29 -34.62 -13.70
C ARG A 178 -3.55 -33.38 -14.53
N THR A 179 -4.75 -33.25 -15.09
CA THR A 179 -5.12 -32.11 -15.93
C THR A 179 -5.22 -30.84 -15.10
N ALA A 180 -5.76 -30.92 -13.88
CA ALA A 180 -5.81 -29.81 -12.93
C ALA A 180 -4.42 -29.47 -12.39
N LEU A 181 -3.59 -30.47 -12.10
CA LEU A 181 -2.21 -30.30 -11.67
C LEU A 181 -1.38 -29.64 -12.77
N ALA A 182 -1.48 -30.11 -14.02
CA ALA A 182 -0.80 -29.47 -15.17
C ALA A 182 -1.26 -28.03 -15.42
N ARG A 183 -2.51 -27.69 -15.11
CA ARG A 183 -3.01 -26.29 -15.12
C ARG A 183 -2.41 -25.45 -13.98
N VAL A 184 -2.06 -26.09 -12.86
CA VAL A 184 -1.47 -25.45 -11.66
C VAL A 184 0.07 -25.42 -11.72
N ASP A 185 0.70 -26.35 -12.46
CA ASP A 185 2.15 -26.62 -12.47
C ASP A 185 2.91 -26.06 -13.69
N GLY A 186 2.28 -25.28 -14.57
CA GLY A 186 2.88 -24.66 -15.77
C GLY A 186 4.41 -24.81 -15.93
N ALA A 187 4.82 -25.68 -16.87
CA ALA A 187 6.19 -26.02 -17.31
C ALA A 187 6.80 -27.37 -16.82
N THR A 188 6.78 -28.38 -17.71
CA THR A 188 7.89 -29.35 -17.86
C THR A 188 8.09 -29.72 -19.34
N ASP A 189 9.35 -29.84 -19.75
CA ASP A 189 9.85 -30.00 -21.12
C ASP A 189 9.33 -31.25 -21.86
N GLY A 190 8.78 -31.07 -23.07
CA GLY A 190 8.64 -32.18 -24.04
C GLY A 190 7.40 -32.22 -24.96
N ALA A 191 6.50 -31.23 -24.96
CA ALA A 191 5.28 -31.26 -25.78
C ALA A 191 5.48 -30.67 -27.21
N PRO A 192 4.75 -31.16 -28.24
CA PRO A 192 4.87 -30.70 -29.62
C PRO A 192 4.53 -29.22 -29.77
N SER A 193 5.19 -28.55 -30.73
CA SER A 193 5.22 -27.08 -30.90
C SER A 193 3.86 -26.40 -31.07
N SER A 194 2.79 -27.15 -31.35
CA SER A 194 1.41 -26.68 -31.45
C SER A 194 0.64 -26.67 -30.12
N ALA A 195 1.22 -27.19 -29.05
CA ALA A 195 0.68 -27.22 -27.68
C ALA A 195 1.53 -26.40 -26.69
N ILE A 196 2.45 -25.57 -27.21
CA ILE A 196 3.18 -24.58 -26.42
C ILE A 196 2.16 -23.55 -25.95
N SER A 197 1.60 -23.78 -24.75
CA SER A 197 1.11 -22.67 -23.94
C SER A 197 2.33 -21.82 -23.64
N ILE A 198 2.38 -20.63 -24.22
CA ILE A 198 3.37 -19.63 -23.88
C ILE A 198 3.04 -19.20 -22.44
N ASP A 199 3.65 -19.88 -21.48
CA ASP A 199 3.64 -19.45 -20.09
C ASP A 199 4.58 -18.27 -19.98
N LEU A 200 4.01 -17.10 -20.23
CA LEU A 200 4.72 -15.85 -20.06
C LEU A 200 4.94 -15.69 -18.55
N PRO A 201 6.17 -15.43 -18.09
CA PRO A 201 6.38 -15.07 -16.69
C PRO A 201 5.39 -13.96 -16.34
N ASP A 202 4.82 -14.02 -15.14
CA ASP A 202 4.05 -12.89 -14.64
C ASP A 202 5.02 -11.71 -14.49
N LEU A 203 5.04 -10.85 -15.51
CA LEU A 203 5.90 -9.69 -15.59
C LEU A 203 5.56 -8.68 -14.47
N GLU A 204 4.39 -8.80 -13.86
CA GLU A 204 3.98 -8.02 -12.69
C GLU A 204 4.57 -8.57 -11.39
N GLU A 205 4.81 -9.89 -11.28
CA GLU A 205 5.49 -10.52 -10.12
C GLU A 205 6.97 -10.09 -10.05
N GLN A 206 7.57 -9.76 -11.20
CA GLN A 206 8.92 -9.20 -11.31
C GLN A 206 8.95 -7.66 -11.29
N SER A 207 7.79 -6.99 -11.25
CA SER A 207 7.72 -5.53 -11.20
C SER A 207 7.95 -5.06 -9.76
N ASP A 208 9.10 -4.44 -9.52
CA ASP A 208 9.59 -3.94 -8.22
C ASP A 208 8.83 -2.68 -7.73
N VAL A 209 7.58 -2.51 -8.15
CA VAL A 209 6.74 -1.35 -7.82
C VAL A 209 5.95 -1.66 -6.54
N GLU A 210 6.67 -1.67 -5.42
CA GLU A 210 6.08 -1.82 -4.10
C GLU A 210 5.33 -0.54 -3.71
N ILE A 211 3.99 -0.58 -3.68
CA ILE A 211 3.19 0.53 -3.15
C ILE A 211 3.39 0.57 -1.63
N VAL A 212 4.27 1.45 -1.16
CA VAL A 212 4.49 1.67 0.27
C VAL A 212 3.41 2.60 0.84
N ALA A 213 2.49 2.05 1.63
CA ALA A 213 1.35 2.79 2.21
C ALA A 213 1.78 4.00 3.08
N ASP A 214 2.88 3.88 3.83
CA ASP A 214 3.41 4.95 4.67
C ASP A 214 3.86 6.17 3.84
N ASN A 215 4.43 5.95 2.65
CA ASN A 215 4.76 7.03 1.73
C ASN A 215 3.49 7.76 1.28
N LEU A 216 2.40 7.02 0.99
CA LEU A 216 1.12 7.64 0.62
C LEU A 216 0.51 8.44 1.78
N HIS A 217 0.66 7.99 3.03
CA HIS A 217 0.25 8.76 4.20
C HIS A 217 1.02 10.08 4.35
N ALA A 218 2.33 10.07 4.08
CA ALA A 218 3.11 11.31 4.06
C ALA A 218 2.64 12.24 2.94
N VAL A 219 2.52 11.71 1.72
CA VAL A 219 2.06 12.44 0.53
C VAL A 219 0.66 13.04 0.72
N GLN A 220 -0.23 12.36 1.44
CA GLN A 220 -1.55 12.89 1.79
C GLN A 220 -1.45 14.25 2.51
N ALA A 221 -0.58 14.34 3.51
CA ALA A 221 -0.37 15.59 4.26
C ALA A 221 0.30 16.67 3.39
N LEU A 222 1.23 16.28 2.53
CA LEU A 222 1.88 17.21 1.59
C LEU A 222 0.90 17.76 0.56
N TYR A 223 -0.01 16.94 0.05
CA TYR A 223 -1.06 17.41 -0.88
C TYR A 223 -1.98 18.43 -0.19
N PHE A 224 -2.40 18.13 1.04
CA PHE A 224 -3.19 19.04 1.85
C PHE A 224 -2.44 20.37 2.08
N ALA A 225 -1.16 20.31 2.45
CA ALA A 225 -0.34 21.48 2.67
C ALA A 225 -0.13 22.32 1.40
N SER A 226 0.12 21.69 0.25
CA SER A 226 0.26 22.39 -1.03
C SER A 226 -1.00 23.15 -1.45
N SER A 227 -2.19 22.59 -1.18
CA SER A 227 -3.45 23.28 -1.46
C SER A 227 -3.63 24.52 -0.56
N LEU A 228 -3.17 24.45 0.69
CA LEU A 228 -3.17 25.58 1.62
C LEU A 228 -2.09 26.62 1.28
N GLU A 229 -0.96 26.19 0.73
CA GLU A 229 0.06 27.08 0.17
C GLU A 229 -0.51 27.93 -0.97
N GLU A 230 -1.30 27.33 -1.87
CA GLU A 230 -1.98 28.07 -2.94
C GLU A 230 -3.03 29.05 -2.40
N LEU A 231 -3.60 28.79 -1.22
CA LEU A 231 -4.46 29.75 -0.49
C LEU A 231 -3.70 30.85 0.23
N LYS A 232 -2.38 30.88 0.12
CA LYS A 232 -1.51 31.80 0.84
C LYS A 232 -1.55 31.63 2.36
N LEU A 233 -1.91 30.45 2.86
CA LEU A 233 -2.09 30.25 4.31
C LEU A 233 -0.81 30.56 5.10
N PHE A 234 0.35 30.12 4.61
CA PHE A 234 1.64 30.38 5.26
C PHE A 234 2.04 31.86 5.15
N GLN A 235 1.87 32.46 3.97
CA GLN A 235 2.18 33.87 3.70
C GLN A 235 1.30 34.81 4.53
N VAL A 236 0.03 34.46 4.76
CA VAL A 236 -0.87 35.21 5.66
C VAL A 236 -0.29 35.24 7.07
N VAL A 237 0.15 34.10 7.60
CA VAL A 237 0.72 34.05 8.96
C VAL A 237 2.04 34.81 9.04
N GLU A 238 2.91 34.67 8.04
CA GLU A 238 4.14 35.45 7.95
C GLU A 238 3.85 36.96 7.94
N LYS A 239 2.81 37.39 7.22
CA LYS A 239 2.36 38.78 7.22
C LYS A 239 1.76 39.22 8.56
N LEU A 240 0.98 38.37 9.23
CA LEU A 240 0.47 38.66 10.59
C LEU A 240 1.62 38.85 11.58
N VAL A 241 2.67 38.04 11.48
CA VAL A 241 3.88 38.16 12.31
C VAL A 241 4.59 39.48 12.03
N GLU A 242 4.73 39.86 10.76
CA GLU A 242 5.32 41.14 10.36
C GLU A 242 4.53 42.32 10.93
N LEU A 243 3.21 42.35 10.72
CA LEU A 243 2.32 43.41 11.20
C LEU A 243 2.30 43.50 12.73
N PHE A 244 2.34 42.36 13.42
CA PHE A 244 2.46 42.30 14.88
C PHE A 244 3.81 42.86 15.36
N HIS A 245 4.90 42.50 14.69
CA HIS A 245 6.24 42.94 15.06
C HIS A 245 6.42 44.46 14.94
N ILE A 246 5.80 45.09 13.92
CA ILE A 246 5.84 46.55 13.74
C ILE A 246 4.72 47.29 14.48
N GLY A 247 3.88 46.59 15.25
CA GLY A 247 2.80 47.18 16.05
C GLY A 247 1.55 47.63 15.27
N MET A 248 1.40 47.20 14.02
CA MET A 248 0.23 47.49 13.18
C MET A 248 -0.93 46.51 13.37
N LEU A 249 -0.67 45.34 13.97
CA LEU A 249 -1.69 44.38 14.37
C LEU A 249 -1.91 44.47 15.90
N PRO A 250 -2.98 45.14 16.38
CA PRO A 250 -3.15 45.45 17.79
C PRO A 250 -3.71 44.25 18.57
N LEU A 251 -2.87 43.25 18.82
CA LEU A 251 -3.21 42.08 19.65
C LEU A 251 -2.83 42.30 21.12
N GLY A 252 -3.60 41.71 22.03
CA GLY A 252 -3.36 41.81 23.46
C GLY A 252 -2.26 40.85 23.96
N LYS A 253 -2.14 40.75 25.29
CA LYS A 253 -1.34 39.71 25.98
C LYS A 253 -2.11 38.39 26.02
N GLY A 254 -2.49 37.88 24.84
CA GLY A 254 -3.31 36.69 24.66
C GLY A 254 -2.57 35.58 23.90
N LYS A 255 -3.26 34.43 23.72
CA LYS A 255 -2.74 33.25 23.02
C LYS A 255 -2.19 33.59 21.63
N ALA A 256 -2.89 34.45 20.88
CA ALA A 256 -2.46 34.89 19.55
C ALA A 256 -1.13 35.65 19.57
N GLY A 257 -0.95 36.58 20.52
CA GLY A 257 0.30 37.34 20.67
C GLY A 257 1.48 36.43 21.05
N ASP A 258 1.28 35.51 21.99
CA ASP A 258 2.30 34.52 22.38
C ASP A 258 2.69 33.63 21.20
N PHE A 259 1.69 33.17 20.43
CA PHE A 259 1.92 32.37 19.24
C PHE A 259 2.77 33.12 18.21
N LEU A 260 2.39 34.36 17.84
CA LEU A 260 3.12 35.14 16.84
C LEU A 260 4.56 35.43 17.29
N TYR A 261 4.78 35.68 18.58
CA TYR A 261 6.11 35.85 19.15
C TYR A 261 6.96 34.56 19.03
N HIS A 262 6.40 33.40 19.38
CA HIS A 262 7.10 32.12 19.25
C HIS A 262 7.33 31.72 17.79
N TYR A 263 6.35 32.00 16.91
CA TYR A 263 6.49 31.81 15.47
C TYR A 263 7.61 32.69 14.93
N TRP A 264 7.72 33.95 15.34
CA TRP A 264 8.87 34.76 14.94
C TRP A 264 10.21 34.18 15.44
N LYS A 265 10.29 33.74 16.70
CA LYS A 265 11.52 33.19 17.30
C LYS A 265 12.03 31.90 16.66
N ARG A 266 11.13 31.04 16.16
CA ARG A 266 11.46 29.75 15.53
C ARG A 266 11.60 29.85 14.00
N SER A 267 11.84 31.03 13.44
CA SER A 267 11.89 31.20 11.98
C SER A 267 12.98 30.39 11.28
N ILE A 268 14.11 30.17 11.95
CA ILE A 268 15.26 29.42 11.42
C ILE A 268 15.00 27.91 11.39
N ASP A 269 14.18 27.41 12.32
CA ASP A 269 13.95 25.96 12.49
C ASP A 269 12.82 25.43 11.60
N ARG A 270 12.11 26.31 10.87
CA ARG A 270 10.96 25.94 10.04
C ARG A 270 11.35 25.75 8.58
N PHE A 271 10.62 24.87 7.90
CA PHE A 271 10.60 24.82 6.44
C PHE A 271 10.27 26.19 5.82
N THR A 272 11.20 26.69 5.03
CA THR A 272 11.03 27.88 4.19
C THR A 272 10.05 27.61 3.04
N GLU A 273 9.49 28.67 2.45
CA GLU A 273 8.63 28.51 1.27
C GLU A 273 9.36 27.76 0.14
N ALA A 274 10.63 28.11 -0.13
CA ALA A 274 11.42 27.45 -1.18
C ALA A 274 11.55 25.94 -0.94
N GLU A 275 11.80 25.51 0.30
CA GLU A 275 11.89 24.09 0.63
C GLU A 275 10.54 23.38 0.50
N ARG A 276 9.45 24.00 0.94
CA ARG A 276 8.08 23.45 0.75
C ARG A 276 7.74 23.32 -0.73
N ARG A 277 8.01 24.35 -1.52
CA ARG A 277 7.78 24.38 -2.98
C ARG A 277 8.61 23.32 -3.71
N ASN A 278 9.88 23.14 -3.35
CA ASN A 278 10.73 22.07 -3.87
C ASN A 278 10.14 20.69 -3.56
N LEU A 279 9.63 20.50 -2.34
CA LEU A 279 8.98 19.25 -1.96
C LEU A 279 7.71 19.00 -2.77
N TYR A 280 6.85 20.01 -2.96
CA TYR A 280 5.64 19.89 -3.78
C TYR A 280 5.96 19.62 -5.26
N ALA A 281 6.99 20.27 -5.81
CA ALA A 281 7.48 20.00 -7.16
C ALA A 281 7.97 18.55 -7.30
N ARG A 282 8.75 18.06 -6.34
CA ARG A 282 9.25 16.68 -6.32
C ARG A 282 8.13 15.64 -6.28
N VAL A 283 7.08 15.91 -5.49
CA VAL A 283 6.01 14.94 -5.21
C VAL A 283 4.90 14.98 -6.24
N PHE A 284 4.48 16.18 -6.66
CA PHE A 284 3.31 16.39 -7.50
C PHE A 284 3.60 17.10 -8.82
N GLY A 285 4.85 17.55 -9.04
CA GLY A 285 5.18 18.36 -10.22
C GLY A 285 4.62 19.77 -10.17
N PHE A 286 4.17 20.25 -9.00
CA PHE A 286 3.62 21.59 -8.85
C PHE A 286 4.67 22.67 -9.12
N PRO A 287 4.27 23.80 -9.73
CA PRO A 287 5.18 24.88 -10.05
C PRO A 287 5.70 25.59 -8.78
N GLY A 288 6.84 26.28 -8.92
CA GLY A 288 7.43 27.11 -7.87
C GLY A 288 8.63 26.50 -7.14
N GLY A 289 8.97 25.24 -7.43
CA GLY A 289 10.26 24.65 -7.03
C GLY A 289 11.41 25.08 -7.96
N ASP A 290 12.63 24.91 -7.48
CA ASP A 290 13.86 25.07 -8.23
C ASP A 290 14.17 23.79 -9.03
N ASP A 291 14.00 23.89 -10.35
CA ASP A 291 14.28 22.81 -11.32
C ASP A 291 15.74 22.33 -11.31
N THR A 292 16.67 23.13 -10.79
CA THR A 292 18.09 22.75 -10.66
C THR A 292 18.34 21.90 -9.41
N ALA A 293 17.53 22.10 -8.36
CA ALA A 293 17.68 21.42 -7.08
C ALA A 293 16.81 20.16 -6.97
N THR A 294 15.78 20.00 -7.80
CA THR A 294 14.81 18.91 -7.71
C THR A 294 14.31 18.51 -9.08
N THR A 295 14.15 17.21 -9.34
CA THR A 295 13.46 16.71 -10.55
C THR A 295 11.95 16.62 -10.29
N PRO A 296 11.12 17.47 -10.92
CA PRO A 296 9.69 17.50 -10.67
C PRO A 296 8.98 16.22 -11.13
N ASN A 297 7.89 15.85 -10.46
CA ASN A 297 7.04 14.72 -10.88
C ASN A 297 6.10 15.13 -12.01
N ARG A 298 6.55 14.98 -13.25
CA ARG A 298 5.79 15.39 -14.45
C ARG A 298 4.60 14.50 -14.78
N GLU A 299 4.53 13.32 -14.19
CA GLU A 299 3.51 12.31 -14.51
C GLU A 299 2.26 12.44 -13.62
N PHE A 300 2.40 13.04 -12.43
CA PHE A 300 1.36 13.12 -11.42
C PHE A 300 0.01 13.59 -11.99
N ASP A 301 -0.02 14.73 -12.68
CA ASP A 301 -1.26 15.35 -13.15
C ASP A 301 -2.05 14.41 -14.08
N SER A 302 -1.36 13.77 -15.03
CA SER A 302 -1.96 12.82 -15.96
C SER A 302 -2.50 11.56 -15.27
N LEU A 303 -1.73 11.00 -14.33
CA LEU A 303 -2.11 9.81 -13.58
C LEU A 303 -3.27 10.10 -12.62
N TRP A 304 -3.26 11.29 -12.00
CA TRP A 304 -4.27 11.79 -11.08
C TRP A 304 -5.61 11.98 -11.79
N LEU A 305 -5.62 12.72 -12.91
CA LEU A 305 -6.83 12.93 -13.71
C LEU A 305 -7.39 11.62 -14.26
N ARG A 306 -6.54 10.70 -14.71
CA ARG A 306 -6.98 9.38 -15.18
C ARG A 306 -7.66 8.59 -14.07
N PHE A 307 -7.08 8.54 -12.87
CA PHE A 307 -7.67 7.82 -11.76
C PHE A 307 -9.02 8.42 -11.34
N ILE A 308 -9.07 9.73 -11.10
CA ILE A 308 -10.30 10.43 -10.72
C ILE A 308 -11.40 10.23 -11.76
N SER A 309 -11.05 10.36 -13.04
CA SER A 309 -12.02 10.22 -14.14
C SER A 309 -12.49 8.79 -14.32
N SER A 310 -11.61 7.80 -14.10
CA SER A 310 -11.97 6.38 -14.12
C SER A 310 -12.95 6.03 -12.99
N VAL A 311 -12.72 6.53 -11.78
CA VAL A 311 -13.64 6.33 -10.64
C VAL A 311 -14.99 6.99 -10.91
N SER A 312 -14.99 8.26 -11.34
CA SER A 312 -16.21 9.01 -11.66
C SER A 312 -17.06 8.27 -12.71
N SER A 313 -16.44 7.92 -13.85
CA SER A 313 -17.13 7.26 -14.97
C SER A 313 -17.66 5.87 -14.57
N TYR A 314 -16.86 5.07 -13.86
CA TYR A 314 -17.27 3.75 -13.39
C TYR A 314 -18.48 3.81 -12.45
N VAL A 315 -18.47 4.74 -11.49
CA VAL A 315 -19.56 4.87 -10.51
C VAL A 315 -20.82 5.45 -11.15
N ARG A 316 -20.70 6.48 -12.00
CA ARG A 316 -21.83 7.03 -12.76
C ARG A 316 -22.51 5.94 -13.59
N GLN A 317 -21.73 5.07 -14.21
CA GLN A 317 -22.27 3.93 -14.95
C GLN A 317 -23.02 2.94 -14.05
N ILE A 318 -22.47 2.55 -12.89
CA ILE A 318 -23.16 1.66 -11.94
C ILE A 318 -24.52 2.25 -11.54
N GLN A 319 -24.58 3.55 -11.28
CA GLN A 319 -25.82 4.23 -10.92
C GLN A 319 -26.84 4.22 -12.08
N VAL A 320 -26.39 4.42 -13.32
CA VAL A 320 -27.25 4.34 -14.50
C VAL A 320 -27.78 2.92 -14.73
N ASP A 321 -26.93 1.90 -14.62
CA ASP A 321 -27.34 0.49 -14.76
C ASP A 321 -28.39 0.09 -13.72
N ASP A 322 -28.25 0.55 -12.47
CA ASP A 322 -29.21 0.32 -11.40
C ASP A 322 -30.56 1.00 -11.68
N LEU A 323 -30.54 2.24 -12.19
CA LEU A 323 -31.74 2.98 -12.59
C LEU A 323 -32.47 2.34 -13.77
N LEU A 324 -31.73 1.91 -14.80
CA LEU A 324 -32.29 1.32 -16.01
C LEU A 324 -32.62 -0.16 -15.87
N ARG A 325 -32.14 -0.84 -14.82
CA ARG A 325 -32.18 -2.30 -14.63
C ARG A 325 -31.71 -3.07 -15.87
N ALA A 326 -30.83 -2.46 -16.65
CA ALA A 326 -30.29 -3.00 -17.89
C ALA A 326 -28.80 -3.24 -17.69
N ARG A 327 -28.29 -4.38 -18.17
CA ARG A 327 -26.84 -4.61 -18.23
C ARG A 327 -26.31 -3.96 -19.51
N VAL A 328 -26.05 -2.65 -19.45
CA VAL A 328 -25.34 -1.96 -20.53
C VAL A 328 -23.85 -2.30 -20.41
N PRO A 329 -23.15 -2.68 -21.50
CA PRO A 329 -21.71 -2.94 -21.44
C PRO A 329 -20.95 -1.76 -20.83
N ALA A 330 -20.02 -2.07 -19.91
CA ALA A 330 -19.26 -1.06 -19.19
C ALA A 330 -18.24 -0.36 -20.09
N ALA A 331 -18.29 0.98 -20.16
CA ALA A 331 -17.27 1.77 -20.87
C ALA A 331 -15.95 1.79 -20.09
N VAL A 332 -16.04 1.77 -18.75
CA VAL A 332 -14.90 1.67 -17.82
C VAL A 332 -15.08 0.43 -16.96
N SER A 333 -14.07 -0.42 -16.91
CA SER A 333 -14.09 -1.64 -16.11
C SER A 333 -13.50 -1.44 -14.71
N GLN A 334 -13.83 -2.33 -13.79
CA GLN A 334 -13.23 -2.36 -12.46
C GLN A 334 -11.71 -2.58 -12.50
N GLU A 335 -11.23 -3.36 -13.47
CA GLU A 335 -9.79 -3.55 -13.74
C GLU A 335 -9.11 -2.26 -14.16
N GLN A 336 -9.81 -1.43 -14.94
CA GLN A 336 -9.28 -0.14 -15.34
C GLN A 336 -9.13 0.82 -14.17
N VAL A 337 -10.11 0.85 -13.25
CA VAL A 337 -10.00 1.61 -12.00
C VAL A 337 -8.84 1.09 -11.16
N ARG A 338 -8.66 -0.23 -11.06
CA ARG A 338 -7.51 -0.84 -10.36
C ARG A 338 -6.19 -0.40 -10.95
N LYS A 339 -6.03 -0.50 -12.28
CA LYS A 339 -4.81 -0.09 -12.99
C LYS A 339 -4.51 1.39 -12.78
N ALA A 340 -5.49 2.26 -13.01
CA ALA A 340 -5.32 3.70 -12.81
C ALA A 340 -4.93 4.03 -11.36
N GLY A 341 -5.55 3.34 -10.39
CA GLY A 341 -5.24 3.46 -8.96
C GLY A 341 -3.84 2.95 -8.59
N ARG A 342 -3.42 1.81 -9.17
CA ARG A 342 -2.08 1.25 -8.98
C ARG A 342 -1.02 2.19 -9.51
N ASP A 343 -1.19 2.70 -10.72
CA ASP A 343 -0.20 3.56 -11.38
C ASP A 343 0.00 4.89 -10.63
N ILE A 344 -1.07 5.55 -10.17
CA ILE A 344 -0.94 6.76 -9.34
C ILE A 344 -0.36 6.44 -7.96
N ALA A 345 -0.77 5.34 -7.32
CA ALA A 345 -0.26 4.95 -6.01
C ALA A 345 1.25 4.61 -6.06
N ALA A 346 1.68 3.91 -7.10
CA ALA A 346 3.08 3.64 -7.41
C ALA A 346 3.89 4.92 -7.58
N ASN A 347 3.41 5.84 -8.42
CA ASN A 347 4.04 7.14 -8.65
C ASN A 347 4.15 7.94 -7.34
N LEU A 348 3.07 8.06 -6.56
CA LEU A 348 3.10 8.76 -5.28
C LEU A 348 4.02 8.09 -4.26
N SER A 349 4.09 6.76 -4.24
CA SER A 349 5.00 6.03 -3.36
C SER A 349 6.46 6.29 -3.74
N LEU A 350 6.78 6.26 -5.04
CA LEU A 350 8.10 6.57 -5.58
C LEU A 350 8.53 8.00 -5.31
N HIS A 351 7.62 8.96 -5.20
CA HIS A 351 7.99 10.35 -4.92
C HIS A 351 7.84 10.75 -3.44
N GLY A 352 7.17 9.92 -2.64
CA GLY A 352 6.81 10.14 -1.24
C GLY A 352 7.81 9.65 -0.19
N TYR A 353 9.00 9.18 -0.58
CA TYR A 353 10.02 8.68 0.35
C TYR A 353 10.97 9.79 0.89
N GLY A 354 11.81 9.41 1.84
CA GLY A 354 12.87 10.26 2.40
C GLY A 354 12.31 11.39 3.26
N ILE A 355 12.73 12.63 3.00
CA ILE A 355 12.31 13.81 3.79
C ILE A 355 10.80 14.05 3.82
N ALA A 356 10.04 13.47 2.87
CA ALA A 356 8.61 13.67 2.75
C ALA A 356 7.84 13.28 4.03
N TYR A 357 8.25 12.21 4.72
CA TYR A 357 7.60 11.79 5.97
C TYR A 357 7.80 12.81 7.11
N PHE A 358 9.03 13.30 7.27
CA PHE A 358 9.37 14.29 8.28
C PHE A 358 8.68 15.62 7.99
N ALA A 359 8.77 16.08 6.75
CA ALA A 359 8.10 17.29 6.29
C ALA A 359 6.58 17.19 6.44
N ALA A 360 5.97 16.05 6.12
CA ALA A 360 4.54 15.81 6.32
C ALA A 360 4.13 15.98 7.79
N THR A 361 4.93 15.44 8.72
CA THR A 361 4.67 15.54 10.16
C THR A 361 4.79 16.98 10.65
N GLU A 362 5.85 17.68 10.24
CA GLU A 362 6.11 19.07 10.62
C GLU A 362 5.06 20.02 10.04
N LEU A 363 4.76 19.91 8.73
CA LEU A 363 3.74 20.73 8.07
C LEU A 363 2.35 20.47 8.65
N GLN A 364 2.02 19.23 8.99
CA GLN A 364 0.75 18.94 9.66
C GLN A 364 0.64 19.66 11.01
N GLN A 365 1.71 19.65 11.81
CA GLN A 365 1.74 20.36 13.09
C GLN A 365 1.64 21.88 12.89
N GLN A 366 2.43 22.43 11.96
CA GLN A 366 2.40 23.85 11.62
C GLN A 366 1.02 24.29 11.13
N ILE A 367 0.36 23.51 10.28
CA ILE A 367 -0.99 23.83 9.79
C ILE A 367 -2.02 23.84 10.93
N ARG A 368 -1.94 22.90 11.88
CA ARG A 368 -2.83 22.91 13.06
C ARG A 368 -2.63 24.18 13.89
N GLU A 369 -1.38 24.52 14.14
CA GLU A 369 -0.99 25.73 14.85
C GLU A 369 -1.47 27.02 14.16
N ILE A 370 -1.37 27.08 12.84
CA ILE A 370 -1.88 28.19 12.03
C ILE A 370 -3.40 28.26 12.09
N ILE A 371 -4.10 27.13 11.96
CA ILE A 371 -5.57 27.08 12.07
C ILE A 371 -6.00 27.59 13.46
N ASP A 372 -5.29 27.18 14.51
CA ASP A 372 -5.52 27.63 15.88
C ASP A 372 -5.36 29.15 16.02
N LEU A 373 -4.30 29.73 15.44
CA LEU A 373 -4.08 31.18 15.43
C LEU A 373 -5.19 31.92 14.67
N LEU A 374 -5.49 31.50 13.43
CA LEU A 374 -6.44 32.21 12.57
C LEU A 374 -7.89 32.06 13.04
N SER A 375 -8.17 31.07 13.88
CA SER A 375 -9.47 30.88 14.53
C SER A 375 -9.61 31.69 15.82
N ASP A 376 -8.52 32.30 16.32
CA ASP A 376 -8.53 33.10 17.54
C ASP A 376 -9.45 34.33 17.40
N GLU A 377 -10.23 34.61 18.44
CA GLU A 377 -11.20 35.70 18.42
C GLU A 377 -10.52 37.08 18.30
N GLU A 378 -9.34 37.30 18.90
CA GLU A 378 -8.63 38.58 18.76
C GLU A 378 -8.20 38.80 17.32
N VAL A 379 -7.69 37.76 16.66
CA VAL A 379 -7.27 37.80 15.25
C VAL A 379 -8.47 38.05 14.35
N LYS A 380 -9.57 37.31 14.54
CA LYS A 380 -10.81 37.50 13.75
C LYS A 380 -11.38 38.91 13.94
N ASN A 381 -11.42 39.41 15.17
CA ASN A 381 -11.92 40.76 15.47
C ASN A 381 -11.05 41.86 14.86
N ALA A 382 -9.72 41.69 14.83
CA ALA A 382 -8.80 42.66 14.23
C ALA A 382 -9.07 42.88 12.73
N TYR A 383 -9.58 41.85 12.04
CA TYR A 383 -9.93 41.93 10.61
C TYR A 383 -11.43 42.01 10.34
N GLY A 384 -12.28 41.98 11.37
CA GLY A 384 -13.75 41.94 11.21
C GLY A 384 -14.24 40.66 10.52
N ALA A 385 -13.50 39.56 10.69
CA ALA A 385 -13.76 38.27 10.09
C ALA A 385 -14.72 37.42 10.94
N ARG A 386 -15.57 36.62 10.30
CA ARG A 386 -16.49 35.68 10.96
C ARG A 386 -15.85 34.31 11.21
N ASP A 387 -14.90 33.94 10.36
CA ASP A 387 -14.16 32.69 10.43
C ASP A 387 -12.71 32.89 9.97
N MET A 388 -11.88 31.87 10.18
CA MET A 388 -10.45 31.93 9.83
C MET A 388 -10.20 32.12 8.33
N TRP A 389 -11.13 31.68 7.47
CA TRP A 389 -10.97 31.81 6.02
C TRP A 389 -11.18 33.25 5.58
N GLN A 390 -12.11 33.96 6.22
CA GLN A 390 -12.26 35.39 6.00
C GLN A 390 -11.02 36.18 6.43
N VAL A 391 -10.34 35.78 7.50
CA VAL A 391 -9.04 36.37 7.87
C VAL A 391 -8.03 36.18 6.73
N VAL A 392 -7.90 34.95 6.22
CA VAL A 392 -7.01 34.63 5.08
C VAL A 392 -7.36 35.49 3.86
N ASP A 393 -8.63 35.57 3.49
CA ASP A 393 -9.08 36.33 2.32
C ASP A 393 -8.81 37.84 2.49
N GLN A 394 -9.04 38.39 3.68
CA GLN A 394 -8.82 39.82 3.97
C GLN A 394 -7.33 40.18 3.98
N VAL A 395 -6.49 39.41 4.68
CA VAL A 395 -5.03 39.64 4.68
C VAL A 395 -4.47 39.47 3.27
N ALA A 396 -4.90 38.44 2.53
CA ALA A 396 -4.45 38.23 1.17
C ALA A 396 -4.85 39.38 0.23
N ALA A 397 -6.06 39.92 0.39
CA ALA A 397 -6.55 41.05 -0.40
C ALA A 397 -5.81 42.36 -0.09
N MET A 398 -5.55 42.64 1.18
CA MET A 398 -4.93 43.90 1.62
C MET A 398 -3.40 43.90 1.43
N GLU A 399 -2.74 42.78 1.71
CA GLU A 399 -1.28 42.76 1.93
C GLU A 399 -0.51 41.87 0.93
N LEU A 400 -1.17 40.93 0.26
CA LEU A 400 -0.51 39.90 -0.55
C LEU A 400 -0.90 39.94 -2.04
N GLY A 401 -1.43 41.07 -2.53
CA GLY A 401 -1.77 41.26 -3.94
C GLY A 401 -3.01 40.50 -4.41
N GLY A 402 -3.93 40.18 -3.50
CA GLY A 402 -5.25 39.62 -3.82
C GLY A 402 -5.53 38.25 -3.21
N ALA A 403 -6.79 38.03 -2.83
CA ALA A 403 -7.28 36.74 -2.36
C ALA A 403 -7.36 35.71 -3.50
N LYS A 404 -7.19 34.44 -3.14
CA LYS A 404 -7.37 33.29 -4.04
C LYS A 404 -8.76 32.69 -3.81
N ASN A 405 -9.20 31.78 -4.68
CA ASN A 405 -10.51 31.14 -4.52
C ASN A 405 -10.49 30.17 -3.32
N SER A 406 -10.87 30.66 -2.14
CA SER A 406 -10.87 29.93 -0.87
C SER A 406 -11.69 28.65 -0.92
N ILE A 407 -12.86 28.68 -1.58
CA ILE A 407 -13.70 27.50 -1.74
C ILE A 407 -12.99 26.41 -2.53
N ARG A 408 -12.41 26.75 -3.71
CA ARG A 408 -11.75 25.80 -4.60
C ARG A 408 -10.66 25.02 -3.88
N TYR A 409 -9.68 25.71 -3.31
CA TYR A 409 -8.51 25.03 -2.76
C TYR A 409 -8.80 24.30 -1.45
N ARG A 410 -9.77 24.73 -0.64
CA ARG A 410 -10.25 23.95 0.52
C ARG A 410 -10.89 22.63 0.08
N THR A 411 -11.73 22.70 -0.95
CA THR A 411 -12.34 21.50 -1.52
C THR A 411 -11.28 20.59 -2.13
N MET A 412 -10.29 21.14 -2.86
CA MET A 412 -9.16 20.36 -3.37
C MET A 412 -8.36 19.71 -2.24
N ALA A 413 -8.01 20.45 -1.18
CA ALA A 413 -7.27 19.94 -0.04
C ALA A 413 -7.97 18.73 0.60
N ASN A 414 -9.27 18.86 0.89
CA ASN A 414 -10.06 17.80 1.50
C ASN A 414 -10.26 16.60 0.57
N SER A 415 -10.71 16.84 -0.66
CA SER A 415 -10.96 15.77 -1.63
C SER A 415 -9.69 15.00 -2.00
N GLY A 416 -8.59 15.71 -2.29
CA GLY A 416 -7.31 15.08 -2.60
C GLY A 416 -6.75 14.28 -1.42
N ALA A 417 -6.88 14.79 -0.19
CA ALA A 417 -6.49 14.04 1.00
C ALA A 417 -7.33 12.76 1.21
N ILE A 418 -8.63 12.78 0.88
CA ILE A 418 -9.50 11.59 0.92
C ILE A 418 -9.05 10.57 -0.13
N ILE A 419 -8.83 11.02 -1.36
CA ILE A 419 -8.40 10.18 -2.48
C ILE A 419 -7.07 9.48 -2.16
N ILE A 420 -6.06 10.22 -1.70
CA ILE A 420 -4.74 9.67 -1.36
C ILE A 420 -4.85 8.71 -0.17
N ARG A 421 -5.68 9.04 0.83
CA ARG A 421 -5.93 8.14 1.97
C ARG A 421 -6.56 6.83 1.53
N TRP A 422 -7.50 6.89 0.59
CA TRP A 422 -8.15 5.70 0.05
C TRP A 422 -7.15 4.80 -0.69
N LEU A 423 -6.27 5.40 -1.51
CA LEU A 423 -5.18 4.68 -2.17
C LEU A 423 -4.26 3.99 -1.15
N ALA A 424 -3.89 4.68 -0.07
CA ALA A 424 -3.06 4.12 1.00
C ALA A 424 -3.74 2.93 1.70
N ASN A 425 -5.01 3.07 2.08
CA ASN A 425 -5.79 2.00 2.74
C ASN A 425 -6.01 0.77 1.84
N ARG A 426 -5.82 0.92 0.52
CA ARG A 426 -6.01 -0.12 -0.50
C ARG A 426 -4.70 -0.55 -1.16
N ALA A 427 -3.53 -0.11 -0.68
CA ALA A 427 -2.23 -0.39 -1.30
C ALA A 427 -2.03 -1.88 -1.66
N ASN A 428 -2.29 -2.80 -0.73
CA ASN A 428 -2.17 -4.24 -0.98
C ASN A 428 -3.16 -4.77 -2.03
N LEU A 429 -4.37 -4.20 -2.10
CA LEU A 429 -5.39 -4.59 -3.07
C LEU A 429 -5.03 -4.07 -4.47
N LEU A 430 -4.43 -2.88 -4.55
CA LEU A 430 -4.00 -2.26 -5.80
C LEU A 430 -2.72 -2.91 -6.35
N ALA A 431 -1.82 -3.37 -5.48
CA ALA A 431 -0.56 -4.00 -5.88
C ALA A 431 -0.75 -5.44 -6.40
N GLY A 432 -1.77 -6.17 -5.93
CA GLY A 432 -1.99 -7.56 -6.31
C GLY A 432 -2.84 -7.75 -7.57
N ALA A 433 -2.56 -8.82 -8.32
CA ALA A 433 -3.45 -9.38 -9.33
C ALA A 433 -4.62 -10.11 -8.64
N SER A 434 -5.55 -9.35 -8.06
CA SER A 434 -6.68 -9.91 -7.31
C SER A 434 -7.98 -9.81 -8.11
N LEU A 435 -8.76 -10.90 -8.12
CA LEU A 435 -10.15 -10.92 -8.59
C LEU A 435 -11.12 -10.18 -7.64
N VAL A 436 -10.63 -9.63 -6.53
CA VAL A 436 -11.45 -8.89 -5.57
C VAL A 436 -11.68 -7.47 -6.08
N ASP A 437 -12.95 -7.14 -6.27
CA ASP A 437 -13.45 -5.81 -6.58
C ASP A 437 -12.76 -4.68 -5.78
N VAL A 438 -12.12 -3.74 -6.50
CA VAL A 438 -11.49 -2.55 -5.90
C VAL A 438 -12.48 -1.58 -5.25
N ILE A 439 -13.63 -1.37 -5.91
CA ILE A 439 -14.73 -0.55 -5.43
C ILE A 439 -15.88 -1.49 -5.07
N ASP A 440 -16.31 -1.43 -3.81
CA ASP A 440 -17.49 -2.11 -3.30
C ASP A 440 -18.76 -1.36 -3.73
N ARG A 441 -19.44 -1.92 -4.74
CA ARG A 441 -20.69 -1.38 -5.29
C ARG A 441 -21.77 -1.17 -4.23
N ARG A 442 -21.78 -1.96 -3.14
CA ARG A 442 -22.78 -1.83 -2.09
C ARG A 442 -22.64 -0.53 -1.32
N GLN A 443 -21.41 -0.07 -1.08
CA GLN A 443 -21.15 1.20 -0.40
C GLN A 443 -21.55 2.40 -1.23
N ILE A 444 -21.47 2.27 -2.56
CA ILE A 444 -21.89 3.30 -3.51
C ILE A 444 -23.41 3.43 -3.58
N LEU A 445 -24.10 2.29 -3.77
CA LEU A 445 -25.56 2.28 -3.95
C LEU A 445 -26.32 2.52 -2.64
N ASN A 446 -25.76 2.06 -1.51
CA ASN A 446 -26.38 2.17 -0.20
C ASN A 446 -25.38 2.71 0.84
N PRO A 447 -25.05 4.02 0.79
CA PRO A 447 -24.08 4.61 1.70
C PRO A 447 -24.59 4.59 3.14
N ILE A 448 -23.82 3.99 4.03
CA ILE A 448 -24.15 3.93 5.47
C ILE A 448 -23.71 5.24 6.13
N PRO A 449 -24.56 5.87 6.97
CA PRO A 449 -24.15 7.02 7.77
C PRO A 449 -22.90 6.74 8.60
N ARG A 450 -21.94 7.66 8.54
CA ARG A 450 -20.64 7.49 9.18
C ARG A 450 -20.76 7.65 10.70
N PRO A 451 -20.06 6.81 11.50
CA PRO A 451 -20.02 6.99 12.95
C PRO A 451 -19.44 8.36 13.34
N VAL A 452 -19.92 8.90 14.46
CA VAL A 452 -19.38 10.13 15.04
C VAL A 452 -17.88 9.95 15.31
N ASN A 453 -17.06 10.94 14.91
CA ASN A 453 -15.59 10.98 15.02
C ASN A 453 -14.78 10.21 13.96
N VAL A 454 -15.40 9.54 12.99
CA VAL A 454 -14.66 8.95 11.85
C VAL A 454 -14.59 9.95 10.71
N LYS A 455 -13.38 10.38 10.34
CA LYS A 455 -13.15 11.34 9.25
C LYS A 455 -12.84 10.60 7.94
N PRO A 456 -13.41 11.02 6.80
CA PRO A 456 -13.04 10.50 5.47
C PRO A 456 -11.56 10.63 5.15
N THR A 457 -10.86 11.61 5.73
CA THR A 457 -9.41 11.79 5.58
C THR A 457 -8.58 10.78 6.38
N VAL A 458 -9.20 9.90 7.17
CA VAL A 458 -8.53 8.87 7.99
C VAL A 458 -8.97 7.46 7.59
N ASP A 459 -10.27 7.27 7.35
CA ASP A 459 -10.82 5.98 6.92
C ASP A 459 -11.92 6.19 5.86
N PRO A 460 -11.53 6.44 4.59
CA PRO A 460 -12.48 6.67 3.53
C PRO A 460 -13.17 5.37 3.09
N THR A 461 -14.48 5.47 2.88
CA THR A 461 -15.28 4.46 2.18
C THR A 461 -15.21 4.70 0.67
N ASP A 462 -15.69 3.74 -0.13
CA ASP A 462 -15.72 3.90 -1.58
C ASP A 462 -16.69 5.02 -2.00
N TYR A 463 -17.72 5.28 -1.18
CA TYR A 463 -18.60 6.44 -1.33
C TYR A 463 -17.88 7.78 -1.06
N ASP A 464 -16.95 7.83 -0.10
CA ASP A 464 -16.14 9.04 0.10
C ASP A 464 -15.20 9.28 -1.07
N LEU A 465 -14.58 8.21 -1.57
CA LEU A 465 -13.71 8.30 -2.75
C LEU A 465 -14.49 8.92 -3.91
N PHE A 466 -15.67 8.37 -4.23
CA PHE A 466 -16.50 8.88 -5.31
C PHE A 466 -16.85 10.36 -5.10
N ASN A 467 -17.36 10.74 -3.93
CA ASN A 467 -17.70 12.14 -3.66
C ASN A 467 -16.48 13.06 -3.71
N ALA A 468 -15.32 12.60 -3.24
CA ALA A 468 -14.08 13.37 -3.33
C ALA A 468 -13.65 13.56 -4.79
N CYS A 469 -13.75 12.53 -5.64
CA CYS A 469 -13.49 12.64 -7.07
C CYS A 469 -14.43 13.67 -7.73
N GLU A 470 -15.73 13.58 -7.49
CA GLU A 470 -16.72 14.52 -8.06
C GLU A 470 -16.47 15.97 -7.60
N GLN A 471 -16.21 16.16 -6.31
CA GLN A 471 -15.90 17.47 -5.74
C GLN A 471 -14.62 18.06 -6.34
N TRP A 472 -13.58 17.23 -6.53
CA TRP A 472 -12.32 17.64 -7.10
C TRP A 472 -12.47 18.07 -8.57
N LEU A 473 -13.20 17.29 -9.38
CA LEU A 473 -13.49 17.61 -10.78
C LEU A 473 -14.28 18.92 -10.89
N ALA A 474 -15.33 19.07 -10.06
CA ALA A 474 -16.21 20.23 -10.08
C ALA A 474 -15.46 21.54 -9.79
N VAL A 475 -14.59 21.57 -8.78
CA VAL A 475 -13.88 22.81 -8.41
C VAL A 475 -12.72 23.15 -9.34
N ASN A 476 -12.25 22.18 -10.14
CA ASN A 476 -11.27 22.41 -11.20
C ASN A 476 -11.92 22.68 -12.57
N GLY A 477 -13.24 22.58 -12.68
CA GLY A 477 -13.98 22.86 -13.91
C GLY A 477 -13.71 21.87 -15.03
N VAL A 478 -13.37 20.62 -14.69
CA VAL A 478 -13.11 19.56 -15.69
C VAL A 478 -14.45 19.16 -16.33
N PRO A 479 -14.65 19.35 -17.64
CA PRO A 479 -15.90 19.02 -18.31
C PRO A 479 -16.09 17.51 -18.46
N ASP A 480 -17.34 17.06 -18.53
CA ASP A 480 -17.68 15.62 -18.64
C ASP A 480 -17.01 14.95 -19.86
N GLN A 481 -16.84 15.67 -20.97
CA GLN A 481 -16.15 15.15 -22.16
C GLN A 481 -14.67 14.83 -21.88
N GLU A 482 -13.98 15.68 -21.09
CA GLU A 482 -12.60 15.41 -20.67
C GLU A 482 -12.55 14.25 -19.69
N VAL A 483 -13.51 14.15 -18.77
CA VAL A 483 -13.63 13.00 -17.85
C VAL A 483 -13.75 11.69 -18.65
N GLU A 484 -14.62 11.65 -19.65
CA GLU A 484 -14.76 10.48 -20.53
C GLU A 484 -13.46 10.17 -21.28
N GLN A 485 -12.76 11.19 -21.79
CA GLN A 485 -11.49 11.03 -22.50
C GLN A 485 -10.38 10.48 -21.58
N TYR A 486 -10.20 11.07 -20.39
CA TYR A 486 -9.21 10.62 -19.42
C TYR A 486 -9.54 9.25 -18.85
N SER A 487 -10.81 8.86 -18.85
CA SER A 487 -11.25 7.53 -18.44
C SER A 487 -11.04 6.45 -19.50
N GLN A 488 -10.51 6.75 -20.69
CA GLN A 488 -10.24 5.72 -21.70
C GLN A 488 -8.93 4.95 -21.41
N PRO A 489 -8.85 3.66 -21.78
CA PRO A 489 -7.62 2.89 -21.65
C PRO A 489 -6.53 3.45 -22.59
N TYR A 490 -5.38 3.81 -22.05
CA TYR A 490 -4.16 4.11 -22.83
C TYR A 490 -2.91 3.62 -22.09
N GLU A 491 -1.79 3.52 -22.80
CA GLU A 491 -0.52 3.04 -22.26
C GLU A 491 0.08 4.06 -21.28
N ALA A 492 0.32 3.66 -20.03
CA ALA A 492 0.88 4.54 -19.01
C ALA A 492 2.37 4.79 -19.31
N PRO A 493 2.93 5.95 -18.92
CA PRO A 493 4.38 6.17 -18.96
C PRO A 493 5.10 5.10 -18.13
N VAL A 494 6.27 4.65 -18.60
CA VAL A 494 7.07 3.64 -17.90
C VAL A 494 7.69 4.27 -16.64
N ILE A 495 7.16 3.91 -15.47
CA ILE A 495 7.70 4.32 -14.17
C ILE A 495 8.94 3.46 -13.88
N THR A 496 10.14 3.94 -14.21
CA THR A 496 11.39 3.25 -13.85
C THR A 496 11.78 3.57 -12.40
N SER A 497 12.22 2.58 -11.63
CA SER A 497 12.88 2.82 -10.34
C SER A 497 14.09 3.74 -10.56
N ARG A 498 14.14 4.88 -9.85
CA ARG A 498 15.25 5.83 -10.00
C ARG A 498 16.52 5.21 -9.39
N PRO A 499 17.59 4.94 -10.17
CA PRO A 499 18.83 4.48 -9.58
C PRO A 499 19.36 5.55 -8.63
N ILE A 500 19.83 5.14 -7.46
CA ILE A 500 20.48 6.03 -6.49
C ILE A 500 21.70 6.64 -7.20
N GLN A 501 21.59 7.89 -7.65
CA GLN A 501 22.74 8.61 -8.18
C GLN A 501 23.60 9.05 -7.01
N ILE A 502 24.73 8.37 -6.81
CA ILE A 502 25.75 8.81 -5.84
C ILE A 502 26.20 10.22 -6.26
N PRO A 503 26.07 11.24 -5.37
CA PRO A 503 26.54 12.59 -5.65
C PRO A 503 28.01 12.58 -6.09
N SER A 504 28.40 13.47 -7.01
CA SER A 504 29.77 13.55 -7.54
C SER A 504 30.83 13.62 -6.44
N ILE A 505 30.56 14.40 -5.37
CA ILE A 505 31.44 14.51 -4.21
C ILE A 505 31.64 13.15 -3.50
N ALA A 506 30.59 12.35 -3.36
CA ALA A 506 30.68 11.02 -2.76
C ALA A 506 31.40 10.03 -3.68
N ARG A 507 31.26 10.18 -5.01
CA ARG A 507 32.07 9.43 -6.01
C ARG A 507 33.55 9.79 -5.92
N ASP A 508 33.87 11.07 -5.76
CA ASP A 508 35.26 11.55 -5.67
C ASP A 508 35.92 11.05 -4.38
N VAL A 509 35.20 11.08 -3.26
CA VAL A 509 35.68 10.51 -1.99
C VAL A 509 35.85 8.99 -2.06
N LEU A 510 34.90 8.25 -2.65
CA LEU A 510 35.02 6.80 -2.84
C LEU A 510 36.19 6.44 -3.77
N SER A 511 36.44 7.25 -4.80
CA SER A 511 37.59 7.09 -5.70
C SER A 511 38.93 7.38 -5.01
N ALA A 512 38.96 8.36 -4.09
CA ALA A 512 40.15 8.73 -3.32
C ALA A 512 40.54 7.65 -2.28
N VAL A 513 39.59 6.83 -1.83
CA VAL A 513 39.81 5.71 -0.90
C VAL A 513 40.00 4.37 -1.65
N GLY A 514 40.08 4.39 -2.99
CA GLY A 514 40.37 3.21 -3.81
C GLY A 514 39.19 2.25 -4.00
N VAL A 515 37.96 2.67 -3.69
CA VAL A 515 36.76 1.86 -3.89
C VAL A 515 36.18 2.18 -5.27
N GLN A 516 36.47 1.34 -6.27
CA GLN A 516 35.77 1.41 -7.56
C GLN A 516 34.34 0.91 -7.40
N ALA A 517 33.36 1.81 -7.51
CA ALA A 517 31.97 1.43 -7.74
C ALA A 517 31.87 0.75 -9.11
N GLY A 518 31.66 -0.57 -9.12
CA GLY A 518 31.62 -1.37 -10.35
C GLY A 518 30.50 -0.94 -11.28
N VAL A 519 30.87 -0.35 -12.42
CA VAL A 519 30.01 -0.22 -13.60
C VAL A 519 30.42 -1.32 -14.57
N THR A 520 29.61 -2.37 -14.67
CA THR A 520 29.74 -3.40 -15.71
C THR A 520 29.34 -2.81 -17.05
N ASN A 521 30.31 -2.25 -17.78
CA ASN A 521 30.12 -1.83 -19.17
C ASN A 521 30.03 -3.06 -20.08
N GLY A 522 28.84 -3.25 -20.67
CA GLY A 522 28.58 -4.24 -21.71
C GLY A 522 29.51 -4.01 -22.92
N HIS A 523 30.28 -5.04 -23.26
CA HIS A 523 31.08 -5.07 -24.47
C HIS A 523 30.17 -5.17 -25.70
N ARG A 524 30.10 -4.11 -26.50
CA ARG A 524 29.66 -4.18 -27.90
C ARG A 524 30.79 -4.81 -28.72
N ALA A 525 30.60 -6.05 -29.15
CA ALA A 525 31.42 -6.66 -30.20
C ALA A 525 31.11 -5.97 -31.53
N SER A 526 32.09 -5.26 -32.08
CA SER A 526 32.06 -4.75 -33.45
C SER A 526 32.33 -5.90 -34.42
N TYR A 527 31.32 -6.27 -35.22
CA TYR A 527 31.52 -7.04 -36.44
C TYR A 527 32.08 -6.12 -37.53
N GLY A 528 33.22 -6.51 -38.10
CA GLY A 528 33.86 -5.80 -39.21
C GLY A 528 34.77 -6.74 -40.02
N ARG A 529 34.18 -7.26 -41.10
CA ARG A 529 34.75 -8.06 -42.22
C ARG A 529 35.12 -9.51 -41.98
#